data_AF-A0A519ZV93-F1
#
_entry.id   AF-A0A519ZV93-F1
#
_cell.length_a   1.000
_cell.length_b   1.000
_cell.length_c   1.000
_cell.angle_alpha   90.00
_cell.angle_beta   90.00
_cell.angle_gamma   90.00
#
_symmetry.space_group_name_H-M   'P 1'
#
loop_
_entity.id
_entity.type
_entity.pdbx_description
1 polymer ?
#
loop_
_entity_poly.entity_id
_entity_poly.type
_entity_poly.pdbx_seq_one_letter_code
_entity_poly.pdbx_strand_id
1 'polypeptide(L)'
;MKLPQLAAILLLGMASIPELVGCTSDGKSSNAQAKLAANGETVKTDTVENTMAPVDTAKYDAAMKKLANGDTTGKWPIKKDVYPLAGAILPFKRIVVYYGNLHSKKMGALGEYAPKEMWRRLNEEVKRWEKADPATPVQPGLHYIAAVASGTPGKDGKYINRMGNKQIDSVLKIAAMQKNTIVFLDLQVALSSLKAEIPHIAKYLELPYVHLGIDPEFSMKDGSLPGKKIGTFDAADINYVSQYLADVVKKHNLPPKVFVIHRFTQRMVTNYQNVKLHPEVQVVMHMDGWGPPELKKGTYRNHIYPEPVQFTGFKIFYKNDLKIAPKRLMTPEELLKLKPAPIYIQYQ
;
A
#
# COMPACT_ATOMS: atom_id res chain seq x y z
N MET A 1 -34.41 -30.11 6.30
CA MET A 1 -34.17 -29.05 5.30
C MET A 1 -32.67 -28.85 5.17
N LYS A 2 -32.10 -29.20 4.03
CA LYS A 2 -30.65 -29.19 3.77
C LYS A 2 -30.22 -27.78 3.32
N LEU A 3 -29.20 -27.21 3.98
CA LEU A 3 -28.50 -26.01 3.53
C LEU A 3 -27.57 -26.37 2.35
N PRO A 4 -27.47 -25.55 1.28
CA PRO A 4 -26.45 -25.74 0.27
C PRO A 4 -25.15 -25.04 0.69
N GLN A 5 -24.06 -25.81 0.72
CA GLN A 5 -22.69 -25.31 0.73
C GLN A 5 -22.35 -24.74 -0.66
N LEU A 6 -22.01 -23.45 -0.74
CA LEU A 6 -21.44 -22.85 -1.94
C LEU A 6 -19.92 -23.00 -1.90
N ALA A 7 -19.42 -23.94 -2.69
CA ALA A 7 -18.00 -24.13 -2.96
C ALA A 7 -17.46 -22.99 -3.83
N ALA A 8 -16.38 -22.35 -3.38
CA ALA A 8 -15.62 -21.39 -4.18
C ALA A 8 -14.76 -22.16 -5.19
N ILE A 9 -15.11 -22.07 -6.48
CA ILE A 9 -14.33 -22.62 -7.59
C ILE A 9 -13.28 -21.59 -8.00
N LEU A 10 -12.01 -21.90 -7.72
CA LEU A 10 -10.83 -21.16 -8.19
C LEU A 10 -10.30 -21.85 -9.45
N LEU A 11 -10.55 -21.27 -10.63
CA LEU A 11 -10.03 -21.77 -11.91
C LEU A 11 -8.60 -21.24 -12.13
N LEU A 12 -7.60 -22.13 -12.05
CA LEU A 12 -6.25 -21.91 -12.57
C LEU A 12 -6.21 -22.31 -14.04
N GLY A 13 -5.89 -21.37 -14.93
CA GLY A 13 -5.54 -21.66 -16.32
C GLY A 13 -4.10 -22.13 -16.44
N MET A 14 -3.91 -23.37 -16.88
CA MET A 14 -2.61 -23.89 -17.34
C MET A 14 -2.35 -23.42 -18.77
N ALA A 15 -1.18 -22.86 -19.03
CA ALA A 15 -0.66 -22.66 -20.38
C ALA A 15 0.63 -23.47 -20.53
N SER A 16 0.58 -24.41 -21.46
CA SER A 16 1.68 -25.25 -21.95
C SER A 16 2.67 -24.42 -22.79
N ILE A 17 3.96 -24.71 -22.64
CA ILE A 17 5.05 -24.18 -23.47
C ILE A 17 5.71 -25.38 -24.17
N PRO A 18 5.96 -25.34 -25.49
CA PRO A 18 6.80 -26.33 -26.16
C PRO A 18 8.29 -25.97 -26.06
N GLU A 19 9.10 -27.01 -25.91
CA GLU A 19 10.55 -27.02 -25.91
C GLU A 19 11.14 -26.65 -27.28
N LEU A 20 12.26 -25.92 -27.27
CA LEU A 20 13.26 -25.98 -28.35
C LEU A 20 14.67 -26.01 -27.76
N VAL A 21 15.45 -26.94 -28.32
CA VAL A 21 16.80 -27.37 -27.94
C VAL A 21 17.87 -26.54 -28.65
N GLY A 22 18.95 -26.25 -27.91
CA GLY A 22 20.35 -26.39 -28.36
C GLY A 22 20.99 -25.32 -29.24
N CYS A 23 22.07 -24.71 -28.75
CA CYS A 23 23.44 -24.93 -29.29
C CYS A 23 24.50 -24.20 -28.44
N THR A 24 25.54 -24.94 -28.09
CA THR A 24 26.80 -24.55 -27.44
C THR A 24 27.82 -24.04 -28.45
N SER A 25 28.70 -23.13 -28.02
CA SER A 25 30.12 -23.15 -28.42
C SER A 25 30.98 -22.31 -27.47
N ASP A 26 32.15 -22.88 -27.16
CA ASP A 26 33.21 -22.40 -26.29
C ASP A 26 33.97 -21.17 -26.81
N GLY A 27 34.68 -20.44 -25.94
CA GLY A 27 35.78 -19.59 -26.40
C GLY A 27 36.35 -18.54 -25.45
N LYS A 28 37.20 -18.99 -24.51
CA LYS A 28 38.43 -18.36 -23.99
C LYS A 28 38.45 -16.94 -23.36
N SER A 29 39.17 -16.93 -22.24
CA SER A 29 39.61 -15.82 -21.40
C SER A 29 40.60 -14.87 -22.08
N SER A 30 40.57 -13.61 -21.66
CA SER A 30 41.80 -12.82 -21.48
C SER A 30 41.63 -11.80 -20.34
N ASN A 31 42.57 -11.86 -19.41
CA ASN A 31 42.77 -10.92 -18.31
C ASN A 31 43.31 -9.60 -18.88
N ALA A 32 42.68 -8.49 -18.52
CA ALA A 32 43.30 -7.17 -18.60
C ALA A 32 42.98 -6.40 -17.30
N GLN A 33 43.99 -6.33 -16.43
CA GLN A 33 44.01 -5.46 -15.25
C GLN A 33 44.05 -4.00 -15.71
N ALA A 34 43.05 -3.22 -15.33
CA ALA A 34 43.12 -1.77 -15.36
C ALA A 34 43.06 -1.24 -13.92
N LYS A 35 44.20 -0.71 -13.45
CA LYS A 35 44.31 0.11 -12.25
C LYS A 35 43.39 1.33 -12.41
N LEU A 36 42.48 1.54 -11.47
CA LEU A 36 41.78 2.81 -11.30
C LEU A 36 42.10 3.35 -9.91
N ALA A 37 42.63 4.57 -9.94
CA ALA A 37 43.14 5.34 -8.82
C ALA A 37 42.03 5.64 -7.80
N ALA A 38 42.41 5.59 -6.52
CA ALA A 38 41.60 6.06 -5.42
C ALA A 38 41.49 7.59 -5.51
N ASN A 39 40.32 8.09 -5.91
CA ASN A 39 39.94 9.48 -5.68
C ASN A 39 38.89 9.49 -4.56
N GLY A 40 39.35 9.81 -3.35
CA GLY A 40 38.48 10.00 -2.20
C GLY A 40 37.76 11.34 -2.32
N GLU A 41 36.57 11.35 -2.90
CA GLU A 41 35.62 12.43 -2.72
C GLU A 41 34.70 12.08 -1.55
N THR A 42 34.95 12.76 -0.43
CA THR A 42 34.04 12.81 0.71
C THR A 42 32.79 13.54 0.25
N VAL A 43 31.72 12.78 -0.03
CA VAL A 43 30.39 13.32 -0.29
C VAL A 43 29.92 14.02 0.98
N LYS A 44 29.92 15.36 0.96
CA LYS A 44 29.24 16.17 1.96
C LYS A 44 27.75 15.87 1.87
N THR A 45 27.21 15.22 2.89
CA THR A 45 25.77 15.18 3.16
C THR A 45 25.33 16.59 3.52
N ASP A 46 24.84 17.35 2.54
CA ASP A 46 24.04 18.53 2.80
C ASP A 46 22.79 18.09 3.55
N THR A 47 22.73 18.43 4.82
CA THR A 47 21.55 18.29 5.65
C THR A 47 20.53 19.29 5.13
N VAL A 48 19.57 18.81 4.34
CA VAL A 48 18.42 19.63 3.92
C VAL A 48 17.69 20.03 5.19
N GLU A 49 17.78 21.30 5.57
CA GLU A 49 17.11 21.87 6.73
C GLU A 49 15.59 21.71 6.56
N ASN A 50 14.91 21.20 7.58
CA ASN A 50 13.48 20.93 7.50
C ASN A 50 12.69 22.25 7.53
N THR A 51 12.33 22.78 6.37
CA THR A 51 11.55 24.02 6.24
C THR A 51 10.06 23.84 6.49
N MET A 52 9.60 22.66 6.96
CA MET A 52 8.18 22.37 7.15
C MET A 52 7.68 22.91 8.49
N ALA A 53 6.56 23.62 8.47
CA ALA A 53 5.94 24.15 9.68
C ALA A 53 5.49 23.02 10.63
N PRO A 54 5.67 23.17 11.95
CA PRO A 54 5.13 22.24 12.93
C PRO A 54 3.62 22.03 12.79
N VAL A 55 3.15 20.84 13.16
CA VAL A 55 1.73 20.52 13.12
C VAL A 55 0.97 21.31 14.17
N ASP A 56 -0.08 22.01 13.74
CA ASP A 56 -1.08 22.62 14.62
C ASP A 56 -1.93 21.51 15.26
N THR A 57 -1.66 21.22 16.53
CA THR A 57 -2.27 20.10 17.26
C THR A 57 -3.78 20.28 17.42
N ALA A 58 -4.28 21.51 17.59
CA ALA A 58 -5.71 21.78 17.68
C ALA A 58 -6.43 21.48 16.35
N LYS A 59 -5.83 21.83 15.21
CA LYS A 59 -6.35 21.46 13.89
C LYS A 59 -6.28 19.95 13.65
N TYR A 60 -5.20 19.30 14.09
CA TYR A 60 -5.07 17.85 14.01
C TYR A 60 -6.21 17.16 14.80
N ASP A 61 -6.44 17.57 16.04
CA ASP A 61 -7.48 16.98 16.90
C ASP A 61 -8.89 17.23 16.36
N ALA A 62 -9.16 18.43 15.84
CA ALA A 62 -10.41 18.74 15.16
C ALA A 62 -10.64 17.85 13.93
N ALA A 63 -9.60 17.62 13.12
CA ALA A 63 -9.68 16.76 11.94
C ALA A 63 -9.84 15.27 12.34
N MET A 64 -9.14 14.80 13.37
CA MET A 64 -9.33 13.44 13.91
C MET A 64 -10.75 13.23 14.42
N LYS A 65 -11.32 14.21 15.13
CA LYS A 65 -12.72 14.18 15.58
C LYS A 65 -13.70 14.17 14.41
N LYS A 66 -13.44 14.95 13.35
CA LYS A 66 -14.23 14.91 12.10
C LYS A 66 -14.17 13.50 11.47
N LEU A 67 -12.99 12.89 11.37
CA LEU A 67 -12.83 11.53 10.81
C LEU A 67 -13.51 10.45 11.66
N ALA A 68 -13.56 10.60 12.98
CA ALA A 68 -14.32 9.69 13.83
C ALA A 68 -15.82 9.65 13.49
N ASN A 69 -16.31 10.68 12.78
CA ASN A 69 -17.65 10.74 12.19
C ASN A 69 -18.76 10.46 13.21
N GLY A 70 -18.65 11.09 14.38
CA GLY A 70 -19.60 10.92 15.48
C GLY A 70 -19.64 9.50 16.04
N ASP A 71 -18.50 8.81 16.11
CA ASP A 71 -18.35 7.63 16.96
C ASP A 71 -18.59 8.00 18.42
N THR A 72 -19.52 7.30 19.07
CA THR A 72 -19.86 7.50 20.49
C THR A 72 -19.35 6.37 21.37
N THR A 73 -18.69 5.36 20.79
CA THR A 73 -18.21 4.18 21.53
C THR A 73 -16.88 4.40 22.23
N GLY A 74 -16.20 5.50 21.89
CA GLY A 74 -14.88 5.84 22.43
C GLY A 74 -13.73 5.08 21.75
N LYS A 75 -14.00 4.36 20.66
CA LYS A 75 -12.98 3.67 19.85
C LYS A 75 -12.26 4.62 18.89
N TRP A 76 -13.00 5.60 18.35
CA TRP A 76 -12.50 6.58 17.39
C TRP A 76 -12.82 8.02 17.85
N PRO A 77 -11.91 8.99 17.65
CA PRO A 77 -10.52 8.77 17.25
C PRO A 77 -9.76 8.05 18.38
N ILE A 78 -8.65 7.40 18.04
CA ILE A 78 -7.80 6.77 19.05
C ILE A 78 -7.25 7.83 20.02
N LYS A 79 -7.24 7.50 21.32
CA LYS A 79 -6.72 8.39 22.38
C LYS A 79 -5.19 8.35 22.54
N LYS A 80 -4.45 7.87 21.54
CA LYS A 80 -2.98 7.82 21.62
C LYS A 80 -2.44 9.20 21.20
N ASP A 81 -1.82 9.91 22.14
CA ASP A 81 -1.27 11.27 21.98
C ASP A 81 0.02 11.29 21.15
N VAL A 82 -0.01 10.73 19.94
CA VAL A 82 1.11 10.79 19.00
C VAL A 82 0.75 11.74 17.87
N TYR A 83 1.24 12.97 17.98
CA TYR A 83 1.16 13.95 16.90
C TYR A 83 2.23 13.67 15.84
N PRO A 84 1.89 13.76 14.55
CA PRO A 84 2.86 13.52 13.49
C PRO A 84 3.84 14.70 13.36
N LEU A 85 5.01 14.45 12.76
CA LEU A 85 5.95 15.53 12.44
C LEU A 85 5.39 16.48 11.38
N ALA A 86 6.07 17.62 11.21
CA ALA A 86 5.84 18.56 10.12
C ALA A 86 5.85 17.85 8.75
N GLY A 87 4.94 18.25 7.85
CA GLY A 87 4.76 17.61 6.54
C GLY A 87 3.82 16.40 6.53
N ALA A 88 3.14 16.10 7.64
CA ALA A 88 2.09 15.08 7.69
C ALA A 88 1.01 15.30 6.62
N ILE A 89 0.53 14.20 6.02
CA ILE A 89 -0.52 14.24 4.99
C ILE A 89 -1.88 14.05 5.67
N LEU A 90 -1.98 13.09 6.58
CA LEU A 90 -3.17 12.70 7.31
C LEU A 90 -3.19 13.39 8.68
N PRO A 91 -4.37 13.81 9.17
CA PRO A 91 -5.69 13.79 8.52
C PRO A 91 -5.98 15.01 7.62
N PHE A 92 -4.98 15.85 7.31
CA PHE A 92 -5.19 17.14 6.64
C PHE A 92 -5.62 17.03 5.17
N LYS A 93 -5.20 15.96 4.48
CA LYS A 93 -5.53 15.66 3.09
C LYS A 93 -6.02 14.23 2.97
N ARG A 94 -6.98 14.01 2.08
CA ARG A 94 -7.43 12.68 1.68
C ARG A 94 -6.53 12.11 0.61
N ILE A 95 -5.97 10.95 0.84
CA ILE A 95 -5.15 10.28 -0.17
C ILE A 95 -6.09 9.52 -1.13
N VAL A 96 -5.95 9.74 -2.43
CA VAL A 96 -6.69 9.02 -3.48
C VAL A 96 -5.71 8.44 -4.47
N VAL A 97 -5.70 7.11 -4.62
CA VAL A 97 -4.68 6.42 -5.44
C VAL A 97 -5.25 5.40 -6.40
N TYR A 98 -4.53 5.18 -7.49
CA TYR A 98 -4.69 3.99 -8.34
C TYR A 98 -3.69 2.92 -7.93
N TYR A 99 -4.19 1.70 -7.71
CA TYR A 99 -3.41 0.53 -7.35
C TYR A 99 -3.07 -0.31 -8.58
N GLY A 100 -1.91 -0.98 -8.57
CA GLY A 100 -1.66 -2.10 -9.45
C GLY A 100 -0.19 -2.33 -9.82
N ASN A 101 0.02 -3.09 -10.89
CA ASN A 101 1.35 -3.46 -11.38
C ASN A 101 1.44 -3.20 -12.90
N LEU A 102 2.50 -2.51 -13.33
CA LEU A 102 2.74 -2.11 -14.71
C LEU A 102 2.88 -3.28 -15.70
N HIS A 103 3.19 -4.50 -15.24
CA HIS A 103 3.25 -5.68 -16.10
C HIS A 103 1.92 -6.39 -16.29
N SER A 104 0.86 -6.01 -15.55
CA SER A 104 -0.42 -6.69 -15.62
C SER A 104 -1.60 -5.74 -15.63
N LYS A 105 -2.30 -5.71 -16.77
CA LYS A 105 -3.59 -5.02 -16.93
C LYS A 105 -4.73 -5.61 -16.09
N LYS A 106 -4.49 -6.75 -15.42
CA LYS A 106 -5.47 -7.43 -14.56
C LYS A 106 -5.25 -7.17 -13.07
N MET A 107 -4.14 -6.53 -12.70
CA MET A 107 -3.75 -6.31 -11.30
C MET A 107 -4.04 -4.90 -10.78
N GLY A 108 -4.78 -4.09 -11.53
CA GLY A 108 -5.36 -2.85 -11.04
C GLY A 108 -5.25 -1.68 -12.02
N ALA A 109 -6.06 -0.65 -11.75
CA ALA A 109 -6.19 0.55 -12.57
C ALA A 109 -4.87 1.25 -12.92
N LEU A 110 -3.83 1.18 -12.08
CA LEU A 110 -2.51 1.75 -12.37
C LEU A 110 -1.84 1.12 -13.60
N GLY A 111 -1.92 -0.22 -13.72
CA GLY A 111 -1.29 -0.98 -14.80
C GLY A 111 -2.22 -1.24 -15.99
N GLU A 112 -3.50 -0.93 -15.87
CA GLU A 112 -4.50 -1.20 -16.91
C GLU A 112 -4.43 -0.24 -18.10
N TYR A 113 -4.09 1.03 -17.84
CA TYR A 113 -4.15 2.11 -18.83
C TYR A 113 -2.75 2.66 -19.14
N ALA A 114 -2.59 3.25 -20.34
CA ALA A 114 -1.41 4.04 -20.65
C ALA A 114 -1.32 5.27 -19.71
N PRO A 115 -0.12 5.76 -19.34
CA PRO A 115 0.04 6.78 -18.30
C PRO A 115 -0.83 8.03 -18.43
N LYS A 116 -1.01 8.57 -19.65
CA LYS A 116 -1.87 9.74 -19.88
C LYS A 116 -3.35 9.45 -19.60
N GLU A 117 -3.84 8.30 -20.02
CA GLU A 117 -5.23 7.88 -19.79
C GLU A 117 -5.46 7.50 -18.33
N MET A 118 -4.50 6.81 -17.71
CA MET A 118 -4.49 6.52 -16.28
C MET A 118 -4.66 7.81 -15.47
N TRP A 119 -3.84 8.82 -15.76
CA TRP A 119 -3.93 10.13 -15.10
C TRP A 119 -5.23 10.87 -15.36
N ARG A 120 -5.75 10.82 -16.59
CA ARG A 120 -7.07 11.42 -16.90
C ARG A 120 -8.15 10.85 -15.98
N ARG A 121 -8.18 9.54 -15.80
CA ARG A 121 -9.17 8.84 -14.94
C ARG A 121 -8.94 9.08 -13.45
N LEU A 122 -7.70 9.00 -12.97
CA LEU A 122 -7.39 9.29 -11.57
C LEU A 122 -7.77 10.74 -11.21
N ASN A 123 -7.53 11.70 -12.10
CA ASN A 123 -7.93 13.09 -11.91
C ASN A 123 -9.47 13.27 -11.87
N GLU A 124 -10.25 12.40 -12.51
CA GLU A 124 -11.70 12.40 -12.36
C GLU A 124 -12.12 11.91 -10.96
N GLU A 125 -11.46 10.89 -10.41
CA GLU A 125 -11.70 10.45 -9.04
C GLU A 125 -11.30 11.50 -8.01
N VAL A 126 -10.15 12.17 -8.21
CA VAL A 126 -9.72 13.32 -7.39
C VAL A 126 -10.82 14.39 -7.34
N LYS A 127 -11.33 14.82 -8.50
CA LYS A 127 -12.42 15.81 -8.58
C LYS A 127 -13.71 15.35 -7.90
N ARG A 128 -14.05 14.06 -7.99
CA ARG A 128 -15.22 13.49 -7.30
C ARG A 128 -15.06 13.60 -5.78
N TRP A 129 -13.88 13.30 -5.25
CA TRP A 129 -13.60 13.42 -3.82
C TRP A 129 -13.53 14.86 -3.32
N GLU A 130 -12.93 15.77 -4.10
CA GLU A 130 -12.93 17.21 -3.80
C GLU A 130 -14.35 17.77 -3.75
N LYS A 131 -15.22 17.33 -4.66
CA LYS A 131 -16.64 17.73 -4.67
C LYS A 131 -17.40 17.18 -3.47
N ALA A 132 -17.15 15.93 -3.08
CA ALA A 132 -17.88 15.26 -2.00
C ALA A 132 -17.50 15.75 -0.60
N ASP A 133 -16.25 16.18 -0.39
CA ASP A 133 -15.78 16.78 0.87
C ASP A 133 -14.79 17.93 0.60
N PRO A 134 -15.30 19.13 0.23
CA PRO A 134 -14.47 20.29 -0.15
C PRO A 134 -13.56 20.79 0.97
N ALA A 135 -13.88 20.47 2.22
CA ALA A 135 -13.11 20.88 3.39
C ALA A 135 -11.84 20.02 3.61
N THR A 136 -11.69 18.91 2.88
CA THR A 136 -10.53 18.01 3.01
C THR A 136 -9.88 17.85 1.62
N PRO A 137 -8.81 18.61 1.32
CA PRO A 137 -8.13 18.55 0.03
C PRO A 137 -7.65 17.14 -0.32
N VAL A 138 -7.51 16.85 -1.62
CA VAL A 138 -7.08 15.53 -2.09
C VAL A 138 -5.57 15.52 -2.40
N GLN A 139 -4.90 14.47 -1.95
CA GLN A 139 -3.52 14.13 -2.24
C GLN A 139 -3.50 12.95 -3.23
N PRO A 140 -3.27 13.17 -4.54
CA PRO A 140 -3.20 12.08 -5.50
C PRO A 140 -1.95 11.23 -5.28
N GLY A 141 -2.04 9.94 -5.60
CA GLY A 141 -0.91 9.04 -5.56
C GLY A 141 -1.05 7.80 -6.43
N LEU A 142 0.04 7.06 -6.58
CA LEU A 142 0.08 5.77 -7.29
C LEU A 142 0.53 4.69 -6.30
N HIS A 143 -0.19 3.59 -6.21
CA HIS A 143 0.13 2.49 -5.30
C HIS A 143 0.58 1.28 -6.10
N TYR A 144 1.89 1.07 -6.18
CA TYR A 144 2.52 0.10 -7.06
C TYR A 144 2.97 -1.15 -6.32
N ILE A 145 2.59 -2.31 -6.86
CA ILE A 145 2.99 -3.60 -6.31
C ILE A 145 4.45 -3.89 -6.70
N ALA A 146 5.35 -3.64 -5.75
CA ALA A 146 6.80 -3.79 -5.93
C ALA A 146 7.28 -5.22 -5.68
N ALA A 147 6.52 -6.02 -4.92
CA ALA A 147 6.72 -7.45 -4.81
C ALA A 147 5.37 -8.17 -4.85
N VAL A 148 5.22 -9.13 -5.77
CA VAL A 148 3.96 -9.81 -6.06
C VAL A 148 4.05 -11.26 -5.58
N ALA A 149 3.07 -11.74 -4.84
CA ALA A 149 2.98 -13.15 -4.49
C ALA A 149 2.68 -13.99 -5.74
N SER A 150 3.41 -15.07 -5.94
CA SER A 150 3.37 -15.91 -7.13
C SER A 150 2.74 -17.27 -6.84
N GLY A 151 2.00 -17.81 -7.82
CA GLY A 151 1.54 -19.20 -7.78
C GLY A 151 2.64 -20.23 -8.08
N THR A 152 3.79 -19.78 -8.59
CA THR A 152 4.94 -20.63 -8.95
C THR A 152 6.18 -20.25 -8.14
N PRO A 153 7.05 -21.23 -7.81
CA PRO A 153 8.27 -20.96 -7.07
C PRO A 153 9.26 -20.15 -7.92
N GLY A 154 9.86 -19.13 -7.32
CA GLY A 154 11.06 -18.49 -7.84
C GLY A 154 12.32 -19.34 -7.56
N LYS A 155 13.48 -18.86 -8.01
CA LYS A 155 14.77 -19.55 -7.81
C LYS A 155 15.12 -19.77 -6.33
N ASP A 156 14.62 -18.92 -5.45
CA ASP A 156 14.80 -18.97 -3.99
C ASP A 156 13.67 -19.76 -3.27
N GLY A 157 12.73 -20.33 -4.02
CA GLY A 157 11.59 -21.06 -3.48
C GLY A 157 10.61 -20.19 -2.68
N LYS A 158 10.68 -18.85 -2.80
CA LYS A 158 9.86 -17.93 -1.99
C LYS A 158 8.50 -17.57 -2.56
N TYR A 159 8.20 -18.03 -3.78
CA TYR A 159 6.93 -17.76 -4.46
C TYR A 159 6.64 -16.25 -4.56
N ILE A 160 7.66 -15.45 -4.85
CA ILE A 160 7.58 -14.00 -4.94
C ILE A 160 8.24 -13.50 -6.22
N ASN A 161 7.53 -12.63 -6.94
CA ASN A 161 8.04 -11.92 -8.10
C ASN A 161 8.41 -10.50 -7.67
N ARG A 162 9.71 -10.25 -7.49
CA ARG A 162 10.24 -8.93 -7.11
C ARG A 162 10.39 -8.06 -8.36
N MET A 163 9.82 -6.85 -8.31
CA MET A 163 9.94 -5.92 -9.42
C MET A 163 11.35 -5.33 -9.44
N GLY A 164 12.01 -5.40 -10.59
CA GLY A 164 13.34 -4.83 -10.76
C GLY A 164 13.32 -3.30 -10.63
N ASN A 165 14.46 -2.71 -10.24
CA ASN A 165 14.59 -1.27 -10.03
C ASN A 165 14.02 -0.41 -11.17
N LYS A 166 14.27 -0.80 -12.43
CA LYS A 166 13.75 -0.08 -13.61
C LYS A 166 12.22 0.05 -13.63
N GLN A 167 11.49 -0.91 -13.04
CA GLN A 167 10.04 -0.86 -12.97
C GLN A 167 9.56 0.10 -11.88
N ILE A 168 10.22 0.09 -10.73
CA ILE A 168 9.97 1.08 -9.68
C ILE A 168 10.29 2.49 -10.21
N ASP A 169 11.43 2.67 -10.89
CA ASP A 169 11.79 3.93 -11.56
C ASP A 169 10.71 4.37 -12.56
N SER A 170 10.07 3.42 -13.26
CA SER A 170 9.01 3.72 -14.22
C SER A 170 7.76 4.28 -13.53
N VAL A 171 7.32 3.71 -12.39
CA VAL A 171 6.20 4.30 -11.65
C VAL A 171 6.55 5.67 -11.06
N LEU A 172 7.79 5.88 -10.60
CA LEU A 172 8.24 7.20 -10.13
C LEU A 172 8.21 8.25 -11.26
N LYS A 173 8.60 7.87 -12.48
CA LYS A 173 8.48 8.73 -13.67
C LYS A 173 7.02 9.05 -14.02
N ILE A 174 6.13 8.06 -13.92
CA ILE A 174 4.70 8.28 -14.13
C ILE A 174 4.13 9.22 -13.05
N ALA A 175 4.55 9.05 -11.79
CA ALA A 175 4.17 9.93 -10.69
C ALA A 175 4.60 11.38 -10.94
N ALA A 176 5.82 11.58 -11.43
CA ALA A 176 6.38 12.90 -11.76
C ALA A 176 5.64 13.64 -12.88
N MET A 177 4.74 12.98 -13.63
CA MET A 177 3.89 13.65 -14.63
C MET A 177 2.86 14.60 -14.01
N GLN A 178 2.58 14.47 -12.70
CA GLN A 178 1.67 15.35 -11.96
C GLN A 178 2.38 15.86 -10.71
N LYS A 179 2.33 17.18 -10.49
CA LYS A 179 2.97 17.81 -9.33
C LYS A 179 2.39 17.25 -8.03
N ASN A 180 3.26 17.17 -7.01
CA ASN A 180 2.90 16.71 -5.68
C ASN A 180 2.33 15.29 -5.60
N THR A 181 2.58 14.41 -6.59
CA THR A 181 2.11 13.02 -6.53
C THR A 181 2.96 12.19 -5.56
N ILE A 182 2.31 11.40 -4.70
CA ILE A 182 2.99 10.41 -3.84
C ILE A 182 2.95 9.01 -4.45
N VAL A 183 3.88 8.15 -4.03
CA VAL A 183 3.95 6.76 -4.48
C VAL A 183 3.98 5.82 -3.28
N PHE A 184 3.21 4.74 -3.33
CA PHE A 184 3.33 3.63 -2.39
C PHE A 184 4.01 2.46 -3.09
N LEU A 185 4.98 1.84 -2.44
CA LEU A 185 5.53 0.55 -2.85
C LEU A 185 4.90 -0.53 -1.97
N ASP A 186 4.21 -1.47 -2.59
CA ASP A 186 3.43 -2.50 -1.91
C ASP A 186 4.14 -3.86 -1.95
N LEU A 187 4.07 -4.60 -0.84
CA LEU A 187 4.78 -5.86 -0.66
C LEU A 187 3.83 -7.01 -0.33
N GLN A 188 3.76 -7.97 -1.26
CA GLN A 188 3.15 -9.29 -1.09
C GLN A 188 4.25 -10.32 -0.86
N VAL A 189 4.52 -10.66 0.41
CA VAL A 189 5.78 -11.35 0.78
C VAL A 189 5.79 -12.85 0.52
N ALA A 190 4.63 -13.49 0.29
CA ALA A 190 4.51 -14.93 0.11
C ALA A 190 5.18 -15.73 1.23
N LEU A 191 6.16 -16.60 0.90
CA LEU A 191 6.95 -17.40 1.85
C LEU A 191 8.22 -16.68 2.33
N SER A 192 8.37 -15.39 2.00
CA SER A 192 9.41 -14.51 2.51
C SER A 192 8.95 -13.75 3.77
N SER A 193 9.71 -12.73 4.16
CA SER A 193 9.40 -11.87 5.30
C SER A 193 9.66 -10.40 4.98
N LEU A 194 8.99 -9.48 5.68
CA LEU A 194 9.21 -8.04 5.52
C LEU A 194 10.68 -7.65 5.78
N LYS A 195 11.36 -8.34 6.70
CA LYS A 195 12.78 -8.14 6.99
C LYS A 195 13.69 -8.47 5.80
N ALA A 196 13.31 -9.47 4.99
CA ALA A 196 14.04 -9.82 3.78
C ALA A 196 13.66 -8.92 2.59
N GLU A 197 12.39 -8.49 2.51
CA GLU A 197 11.88 -7.78 1.33
C GLU A 197 12.13 -6.26 1.34
N ILE A 198 12.04 -5.61 2.50
CA ILE A 198 12.24 -4.15 2.60
C ILE A 198 13.62 -3.67 2.08
N PRO A 199 14.74 -4.36 2.36
CA PRO A 199 16.06 -3.96 1.84
C PRO A 199 16.10 -3.81 0.31
N HIS A 200 15.28 -4.54 -0.45
CA HIS A 200 15.24 -4.42 -1.91
C HIS A 200 14.67 -3.09 -2.40
N ILE A 201 13.86 -2.41 -1.59
CA ILE A 201 13.24 -1.12 -1.91
C ILE A 201 13.72 0.04 -1.04
N ALA A 202 14.66 -0.21 -0.11
CA ALA A 202 15.14 0.74 0.89
C ALA A 202 15.50 2.12 0.30
N LYS A 203 16.30 2.14 -0.78
CA LYS A 203 16.72 3.38 -1.44
C LYS A 203 15.56 4.26 -1.94
N TYR A 204 14.40 3.67 -2.23
CA TYR A 204 13.22 4.43 -2.65
C TYR A 204 12.46 4.98 -1.45
N LEU A 205 12.45 4.27 -0.32
CA LEU A 205 11.83 4.75 0.92
C LEU A 205 12.54 5.98 1.49
N GLU A 206 13.81 6.20 1.12
CA GLU A 206 14.58 7.42 1.41
C GLU A 206 14.04 8.66 0.66
N LEU A 207 13.18 8.50 -0.36
CA LEU A 207 12.57 9.62 -1.09
C LEU A 207 11.37 10.20 -0.32
N PRO A 208 11.20 11.53 -0.21
CA PRO A 208 10.19 12.14 0.66
C PRO A 208 8.74 11.83 0.26
N TYR A 209 8.48 11.56 -1.02
CA TYR A 209 7.14 11.28 -1.57
C TYR A 209 6.84 9.79 -1.75
N VAL A 210 7.73 8.90 -1.28
CA VAL A 210 7.55 7.45 -1.35
C VAL A 210 7.17 6.89 0.01
N HIS A 211 6.16 6.02 0.00
CA HIS A 211 5.48 5.41 1.13
C HIS A 211 5.41 3.88 0.95
N LEU A 212 4.87 3.16 1.94
CA LEU A 212 4.88 1.70 1.96
C LEU A 212 3.48 1.12 2.18
N GLY A 213 3.16 0.07 1.43
CA GLY A 213 2.00 -0.80 1.61
C GLY A 213 2.43 -2.23 1.93
N ILE A 214 1.62 -2.96 2.70
CA ILE A 214 1.80 -4.40 2.91
C ILE A 214 0.47 -5.15 2.80
N ASP A 215 0.53 -6.35 2.23
CA ASP A 215 -0.62 -7.25 2.07
C ASP A 215 -0.51 -8.47 3.00
N PRO A 216 -1.08 -8.43 4.22
CA PRO A 216 -1.08 -9.57 5.11
C PRO A 216 -1.69 -10.85 4.52
N GLU A 217 -2.63 -10.74 3.57
CA GLU A 217 -3.22 -11.93 2.92
C GLU A 217 -2.19 -12.82 2.22
N PHE A 218 -1.03 -12.27 1.87
CA PHE A 218 0.06 -13.00 1.24
C PHE A 218 1.22 -13.31 2.20
N SER A 219 1.08 -13.07 3.50
CA SER A 219 2.08 -13.49 4.49
C SER A 219 1.85 -14.93 4.93
N MET A 220 2.49 -15.86 4.22
CA MET A 220 2.23 -17.29 4.34
C MET A 220 3.12 -17.97 5.38
N LYS A 221 3.02 -17.51 6.64
CA LYS A 221 3.88 -17.96 7.75
C LYS A 221 3.77 -19.45 8.07
N ASP A 222 2.67 -20.10 7.67
CA ASP A 222 2.43 -21.54 7.87
C ASP A 222 3.03 -22.42 6.75
N GLY A 223 3.73 -21.82 5.78
CA GLY A 223 4.30 -22.55 4.64
C GLY A 223 3.29 -22.85 3.52
N SER A 224 2.01 -22.49 3.67
CA SER A 224 1.03 -22.72 2.61
C SER A 224 1.29 -21.81 1.41
N LEU A 225 0.93 -22.28 0.21
CA LEU A 225 1.20 -21.50 -1.01
C LEU A 225 0.27 -20.27 -1.07
N PRO A 226 0.78 -19.13 -1.58
CA PRO A 226 -0.04 -17.92 -1.74
C PRO A 226 -1.35 -18.18 -2.50
N GLY A 227 -2.43 -17.54 -2.05
CA GLY A 227 -3.76 -17.67 -2.67
C GLY A 227 -4.51 -18.97 -2.33
N LYS A 228 -3.92 -19.91 -1.57
CA LYS A 228 -4.65 -21.09 -1.04
C LYS A 228 -5.37 -20.80 0.26
N LYS A 229 -4.80 -19.93 1.09
CA LYS A 229 -5.36 -19.44 2.35
C LYS A 229 -5.04 -17.96 2.47
N ILE A 230 -5.77 -17.28 3.34
CA ILE A 230 -5.47 -15.90 3.73
C ILE A 230 -4.34 -15.96 4.77
N GLY A 231 -3.22 -15.31 4.45
CA GLY A 231 -2.08 -15.14 5.34
C GLY A 231 -2.33 -14.19 6.50
N THR A 232 -1.25 -13.89 7.24
CA THR A 232 -1.34 -13.04 8.44
C THR A 232 -0.04 -12.30 8.75
N PHE A 233 -0.19 -11.08 9.28
CA PHE A 233 0.86 -10.37 10.00
C PHE A 233 0.43 -10.14 11.45
N ASP A 234 1.41 -10.16 12.34
CA ASP A 234 1.22 -9.76 13.72
C ASP A 234 1.59 -8.29 13.93
N ALA A 235 1.16 -7.70 15.03
CA ALA A 235 1.65 -6.40 15.48
C ALA A 235 3.18 -6.34 15.56
N ALA A 236 3.88 -7.44 15.86
CA ALA A 236 5.34 -7.49 15.81
C ALA A 236 5.91 -7.21 14.42
N ASP A 237 5.27 -7.73 13.36
CA ASP A 237 5.68 -7.46 11.97
C ASP A 237 5.40 -5.99 11.60
N ILE A 238 4.23 -5.49 11.98
CA ILE A 238 3.84 -4.09 11.75
C ILE A 238 4.80 -3.14 12.47
N ASN A 239 5.16 -3.45 13.72
CA ASN A 239 6.08 -2.65 14.53
C ASN A 239 7.51 -2.68 13.98
N TYR A 240 7.95 -3.79 13.39
CA TYR A 240 9.23 -3.84 12.69
C TYR A 240 9.25 -2.84 11.53
N VAL A 241 8.19 -2.80 10.73
CA VAL A 241 8.09 -1.88 9.59
C VAL A 241 7.93 -0.43 10.04
N SER A 242 7.07 -0.15 11.03
CA SER A 242 6.86 1.21 11.52
C SER A 242 8.15 1.78 12.13
N GLN A 243 8.91 0.97 12.87
CA GLN A 243 10.22 1.38 13.38
C GLN A 243 11.21 1.64 12.24
N TYR A 244 11.30 0.74 11.26
CA TYR A 244 12.17 0.92 10.10
C TYR A 244 11.86 2.23 9.35
N LEU A 245 10.59 2.53 9.09
CA LEU A 245 10.17 3.77 8.44
C LEU A 245 10.49 5.00 9.30
N ALA A 246 10.31 4.91 10.63
CA ALA A 246 10.67 6.00 11.54
C ALA A 246 12.18 6.28 11.52
N ASP A 247 13.01 5.25 11.46
CA ASP A 247 14.47 5.39 11.39
C ASP A 247 14.89 6.02 10.05
N VAL A 248 14.26 5.63 8.93
CA VAL A 248 14.48 6.26 7.61
C VAL A 248 14.09 7.74 7.66
N VAL A 249 12.95 8.09 8.27
CA VAL A 249 12.51 9.49 8.40
C VAL A 249 13.51 10.31 9.21
N LYS A 250 13.96 9.82 10.36
CA LYS A 250 14.93 10.52 11.21
C LYS A 250 16.28 10.68 10.52
N LYS A 251 16.79 9.60 9.91
CA LYS A 251 18.11 9.59 9.28
C LYS A 251 18.18 10.53 8.08
N HIS A 252 17.11 10.63 7.30
CA HIS A 252 17.07 11.42 6.07
C HIS A 252 16.27 12.72 6.19
N ASN A 253 15.86 13.11 7.40
CA ASN A 253 15.07 14.31 7.70
C ASN A 253 13.82 14.45 6.80
N LEU A 254 13.07 13.36 6.64
CA LEU A 254 11.93 13.29 5.72
C LEU A 254 10.62 13.73 6.40
N PRO A 255 9.59 14.10 5.61
CA PRO A 255 8.23 14.14 6.14
C PRO A 255 7.77 12.74 6.60
N PRO A 256 6.77 12.65 7.50
CA PRO A 256 6.22 11.38 7.95
C PRO A 256 5.78 10.47 6.80
N LYS A 257 6.11 9.18 6.89
CA LYS A 257 5.66 8.17 5.93
C LYS A 257 4.21 7.78 6.20
N VAL A 258 3.44 7.54 5.15
CA VAL A 258 2.17 6.83 5.26
C VAL A 258 2.46 5.34 5.12
N PHE A 259 1.94 4.53 6.04
CA PHE A 259 2.12 3.08 6.05
C PHE A 259 0.76 2.40 5.97
N VAL A 260 0.47 1.76 4.83
CA VAL A 260 -0.84 1.16 4.53
C VAL A 260 -0.80 -0.34 4.80
N ILE A 261 -1.78 -0.83 5.56
CA ILE A 261 -1.90 -2.24 5.93
C ILE A 261 -3.26 -2.74 5.45
N HIS A 262 -3.25 -3.63 4.46
CA HIS A 262 -4.46 -4.12 3.82
C HIS A 262 -5.17 -5.16 4.71
N ARG A 263 -6.51 -5.07 4.84
CA ARG A 263 -7.30 -5.96 5.70
C ARG A 263 -8.74 -6.08 5.23
N PHE A 264 -9.24 -7.31 5.12
CA PHE A 264 -10.65 -7.61 4.90
C PHE A 264 -11.18 -8.80 5.69
N THR A 265 -10.33 -9.44 6.49
CA THR A 265 -10.74 -10.38 7.54
C THR A 265 -9.99 -10.04 8.83
N GLN A 266 -10.55 -10.40 9.98
CA GLN A 266 -9.95 -10.08 11.28
C GLN A 266 -8.56 -10.74 11.45
N ARG A 267 -8.41 -12.00 11.03
CA ARG A 267 -7.17 -12.79 11.23
C ARG A 267 -5.98 -12.34 10.39
N MET A 268 -6.17 -11.44 9.43
CA MET A 268 -5.08 -10.89 8.63
C MET A 268 -4.11 -10.06 9.47
N VAL A 269 -4.60 -9.44 10.56
CA VAL A 269 -3.76 -8.70 11.51
C VAL A 269 -4.06 -9.16 12.91
N THR A 270 -3.08 -9.78 13.58
CA THR A 270 -3.22 -10.20 14.97
C THR A 270 -2.63 -9.18 15.94
N ASN A 271 -3.18 -9.15 17.16
CA ASN A 271 -2.67 -8.33 18.26
C ASN A 271 -2.59 -6.83 17.97
N TYR A 272 -3.54 -6.29 17.18
CA TYR A 272 -3.52 -4.90 16.72
C TYR A 272 -3.33 -3.85 17.84
N GLN A 273 -3.77 -4.15 19.06
CA GLN A 273 -3.60 -3.28 20.24
C GLN A 273 -2.13 -2.98 20.54
N ASN A 274 -1.24 -3.92 20.20
CA ASN A 274 0.20 -3.84 20.40
C ASN A 274 0.92 -3.06 19.28
N VAL A 275 0.20 -2.56 18.27
CA VAL A 275 0.78 -1.69 17.24
C VAL A 275 1.18 -0.35 17.88
N LYS A 276 2.45 0.01 17.69
CA LYS A 276 3.09 1.23 18.17
C LYS A 276 2.98 2.32 17.12
N LEU A 277 2.65 3.53 17.57
CA LEU A 277 2.58 4.71 16.71
C LEU A 277 3.83 5.56 16.91
N HIS A 278 4.23 6.25 15.84
CA HIS A 278 5.43 7.07 15.79
C HIS A 278 5.08 8.42 15.15
N PRO A 279 5.63 9.56 15.61
CA PRO A 279 5.46 10.84 14.93
C PRO A 279 5.87 10.81 13.44
N GLU A 280 6.80 9.92 13.11
CA GLU A 280 7.35 9.72 11.77
C GLU A 280 6.46 8.89 10.85
N VAL A 281 5.42 8.21 11.35
CA VAL A 281 4.64 7.23 10.58
C VAL A 281 3.14 7.39 10.81
N GLN A 282 2.40 7.50 9.72
CA GLN A 282 0.94 7.60 9.68
C GLN A 282 0.37 6.26 9.21
N VAL A 283 -0.15 5.46 10.15
CA VAL A 283 -0.60 4.08 9.91
C VAL A 283 -2.06 4.05 9.45
N VAL A 284 -2.32 3.39 8.33
CA VAL A 284 -3.65 3.23 7.73
C VAL A 284 -4.06 1.76 7.76
N MET A 285 -5.12 1.43 8.49
CA MET A 285 -5.80 0.14 8.36
C MET A 285 -6.79 0.22 7.19
N HIS A 286 -6.45 -0.45 6.09
CA HIS A 286 -7.10 -0.26 4.80
C HIS A 286 -8.07 -1.41 4.49
N MET A 287 -9.36 -1.10 4.32
CA MET A 287 -10.38 -2.08 3.98
C MET A 287 -10.22 -2.56 2.53
N ASP A 288 -9.71 -3.78 2.36
CA ASP A 288 -9.33 -4.34 1.05
C ASP A 288 -10.22 -5.51 0.57
N GLY A 289 -11.50 -5.47 0.92
CA GLY A 289 -12.48 -6.49 0.52
C GLY A 289 -13.27 -6.06 -0.71
N TRP A 290 -13.56 -6.98 -1.62
CA TRP A 290 -14.42 -6.73 -2.78
C TRP A 290 -15.84 -7.27 -2.57
N GLY A 291 -16.80 -6.70 -3.30
CA GLY A 291 -18.18 -7.17 -3.29
C GLY A 291 -19.20 -6.05 -3.36
N PRO A 292 -20.50 -6.37 -3.23
CA PRO A 292 -21.54 -5.34 -3.27
C PRO A 292 -21.44 -4.39 -2.06
N PRO A 293 -22.00 -3.17 -2.16
CA PRO A 293 -21.91 -2.14 -1.12
C PRO A 293 -22.19 -2.62 0.31
N GLU A 294 -23.26 -3.40 0.53
CA GLU A 294 -23.60 -3.87 1.88
C GLU A 294 -22.54 -4.82 2.46
N LEU A 295 -21.97 -5.70 1.64
CA LEU A 295 -20.91 -6.60 2.08
C LEU A 295 -19.69 -5.80 2.52
N LYS A 296 -19.28 -4.82 1.71
CA LYS A 296 -18.11 -3.98 2.01
C LYS A 296 -18.32 -3.12 3.26
N LYS A 297 -19.52 -2.57 3.46
CA LYS A 297 -19.90 -1.90 4.70
C LYS A 297 -19.84 -2.85 5.90
N GLY A 298 -20.32 -4.09 5.74
CA GLY A 298 -20.21 -5.14 6.74
C GLY A 298 -18.77 -5.47 7.10
N THR A 299 -17.91 -5.71 6.10
CA THR A 299 -16.46 -5.93 6.26
C THR A 299 -15.81 -4.78 7.01
N TYR A 300 -16.10 -3.53 6.64
CA TYR A 300 -15.58 -2.36 7.32
C TYR A 300 -16.00 -2.32 8.80
N ARG A 301 -17.29 -2.52 9.08
CA ARG A 301 -17.85 -2.52 10.44
C ARG A 301 -17.34 -3.68 11.31
N ASN A 302 -17.04 -4.83 10.71
CA ASN A 302 -16.69 -6.04 11.45
C ASN A 302 -15.17 -6.23 11.60
N HIS A 303 -14.36 -5.67 10.69
CA HIS A 303 -12.92 -5.94 10.64
C HIS A 303 -12.07 -4.68 10.68
N ILE A 304 -12.59 -3.50 10.37
CA ILE A 304 -11.83 -2.24 10.46
C ILE A 304 -12.19 -1.47 11.72
N TYR A 305 -13.48 -1.17 11.87
CA TYR A 305 -14.01 -0.39 12.98
C TYR A 305 -13.67 -0.91 14.39
N PRO A 306 -13.78 -2.22 14.71
CA PRO A 306 -13.61 -2.71 16.08
C PRO A 306 -12.14 -2.81 16.50
N GLU A 307 -11.20 -2.62 15.57
CA GLU A 307 -9.76 -2.78 15.80
C GLU A 307 -9.00 -1.50 15.40
N PRO A 308 -9.17 -0.41 16.17
CA PRO A 308 -8.60 0.89 15.85
C PRO A 308 -7.08 0.92 16.01
N VAL A 309 -6.39 1.53 15.04
CA VAL A 309 -4.93 1.75 15.05
C VAL A 309 -4.59 3.23 14.97
N GLN A 310 -4.86 3.90 13.84
CA GLN A 310 -4.67 5.35 13.71
C GLN A 310 -5.60 5.97 12.67
N PHE A 311 -5.47 5.56 11.40
CA PHE A 311 -6.34 5.98 10.30
C PHE A 311 -6.98 4.77 9.62
N THR A 312 -8.02 5.03 8.85
CA THR A 312 -8.67 4.00 8.03
C THR A 312 -8.66 4.36 6.56
N GLY A 313 -8.71 3.33 5.73
CA GLY A 313 -8.88 3.46 4.30
C GLY A 313 -9.89 2.49 3.71
N PHE A 314 -10.17 2.64 2.42
CA PHE A 314 -11.15 1.85 1.71
C PHE A 314 -10.75 1.63 0.24
N LYS A 315 -10.76 0.38 -0.22
CA LYS A 315 -10.57 0.04 -1.63
C LYS A 315 -11.91 0.00 -2.36
N ILE A 316 -11.96 0.52 -3.58
CA ILE A 316 -13.04 0.35 -4.56
C ILE A 316 -12.48 -0.47 -5.71
N PHE A 317 -13.16 -1.57 -6.08
CA PHE A 317 -12.76 -2.39 -7.22
C PHE A 317 -13.70 -2.12 -8.39
N TYR A 318 -13.22 -1.47 -9.44
CA TYR A 318 -14.05 -1.08 -10.59
C TYR A 318 -14.77 -2.25 -11.24
N LYS A 319 -14.17 -3.44 -11.19
CA LYS A 319 -14.69 -4.66 -11.82
C LYS A 319 -15.26 -5.64 -10.79
N ASN A 320 -14.56 -5.89 -9.69
CA ASN A 320 -14.94 -6.95 -8.75
C ASN A 320 -16.18 -6.59 -7.94
N ASP A 321 -16.36 -5.31 -7.57
CA ASP A 321 -17.55 -4.88 -6.81
C ASP A 321 -18.84 -4.99 -7.64
N LEU A 322 -18.72 -5.08 -8.98
CA LEU A 322 -19.85 -5.19 -9.91
C LEU A 322 -20.29 -6.63 -10.19
N LYS A 323 -19.60 -7.64 -9.63
CA LYS A 323 -19.88 -9.05 -9.92
C LYS A 323 -21.22 -9.55 -9.36
N ILE A 324 -21.68 -8.96 -8.27
CA ILE A 324 -22.88 -9.39 -7.54
C ILE A 324 -23.85 -8.20 -7.47
N ALA A 325 -25.17 -8.48 -7.49
CA ALA A 325 -26.19 -7.47 -7.31
C ALA A 325 -25.91 -6.62 -6.03
N PRO A 326 -26.13 -5.30 -6.06
CA PRO A 326 -26.79 -4.50 -7.11
C PRO A 326 -25.87 -4.02 -8.26
N LYS A 327 -24.66 -4.58 -8.41
CA LYS A 327 -23.72 -4.25 -9.51
C LYS A 327 -23.43 -2.75 -9.64
N ARG A 328 -23.11 -2.11 -8.52
CA ARG A 328 -22.65 -0.71 -8.49
C ARG A 328 -21.49 -0.56 -7.51
N LEU A 329 -20.69 0.47 -7.74
CA LEU A 329 -19.67 0.91 -6.80
C LEU A 329 -20.32 1.71 -5.67
N MET A 330 -19.64 1.77 -4.53
CA MET A 330 -19.97 2.75 -3.51
C MET A 330 -19.47 4.14 -3.92
N THR A 331 -20.23 5.18 -3.59
CA THR A 331 -19.85 6.56 -3.93
C THR A 331 -19.03 7.22 -2.81
N PRO A 332 -18.28 8.31 -3.09
CA PRO A 332 -17.62 9.09 -2.05
C PRO A 332 -18.55 9.49 -0.89
N GLU A 333 -19.79 9.89 -1.18
CA GLU A 333 -20.79 10.29 -0.17
C GLU A 333 -21.22 9.12 0.71
N GLU A 334 -21.26 7.91 0.18
CA GLU A 334 -21.53 6.69 0.96
C GLU A 334 -20.35 6.33 1.86
N LEU A 335 -19.12 6.49 1.34
CA LEU A 335 -17.90 6.21 2.12
C LEU A 335 -17.72 7.23 3.25
N LEU A 336 -18.05 8.50 3.02
CA LEU A 336 -18.00 9.55 4.05
C LEU A 336 -19.00 9.32 5.21
N LYS A 337 -20.00 8.45 5.03
CA LYS A 337 -20.93 8.03 6.09
C LYS A 337 -20.41 6.88 6.96
N LEU A 338 -19.29 6.27 6.59
CA LEU A 338 -18.67 5.22 7.39
C LEU A 338 -18.09 5.80 8.69
N LYS A 339 -18.01 4.96 9.72
CA LYS A 339 -17.43 5.33 11.02
C LYS A 339 -16.25 4.42 11.33
N PRO A 340 -15.02 4.96 11.50
CA PRO A 340 -14.63 6.32 11.10
C PRO A 340 -14.73 6.50 9.58
N ALA A 341 -14.75 7.73 9.09
CA ALA A 341 -14.71 8.03 7.66
C ALA A 341 -13.29 7.73 7.12
N PRO A 342 -13.15 6.94 6.03
CA PRO A 342 -11.85 6.61 5.47
C PRO A 342 -11.18 7.85 4.86
N ILE A 343 -9.88 8.00 5.15
CA ILE A 343 -9.05 9.12 4.68
C ILE A 343 -8.02 8.70 3.61
N TYR A 344 -7.90 7.39 3.38
CA TYR A 344 -7.11 6.81 2.30
C TYR A 344 -8.02 5.98 1.38
N ILE A 345 -8.07 6.33 0.11
CA ILE A 345 -8.95 5.72 -0.88
C ILE A 345 -8.12 5.12 -1.99
N GLN A 346 -8.38 3.86 -2.30
CA GLN A 346 -7.67 3.13 -3.33
C GLN A 346 -8.64 2.61 -4.38
N TYR A 347 -8.32 2.81 -5.64
CA TYR A 347 -9.09 2.26 -6.76
C TYR A 347 -8.27 1.17 -7.46
N GLN A 348 -8.92 0.04 -7.73
CA GLN A 348 -8.33 -1.12 -8.41
C GLN A 348 -9.17 -1.58 -9.60
#